data_AF-A0A0F9L7G5-F1
#
_entry.id   AF-A0A0F9L7G5-F1
#
_cell.length_a   1.000
_cell.length_b   1.000
_cell.length_c   1.000
_cell.angle_alpha   90.00
_cell.angle_beta   90.00
_cell.angle_gamma   90.00
#
_symmetry.space_group_name_H-M   'P 1'
#
loop_
_entity.id
_entity.type
_entity.pdbx_description
1 polymer ?
#
loop_
_entity_poly.entity_id
_entity_poly.type
_entity_poly.pdbx_seq_one_letter_code
_entity_poly.pdbx_strand_id
1 'polypeptide(L)' 'MNKWLLLIVRQVLTVMTPDLRNSFVAFVNTMAENAKKTPNPWDDIFVGLLKTVLQIPDTE' A
#
# COMPACT_ATOMS: atom_id res chain seq x y z
N MET A 1 -12.90 -18.51 2.66
CA MET A 1 -11.81 -19.00 1.78
C MET A 1 -10.68 -17.99 1.84
N ASN A 2 -9.41 -18.44 1.89
CA ASN A 2 -8.17 -17.64 1.78
C ASN A 2 -7.56 -16.97 3.04
N LYS A 3 -7.82 -17.46 4.27
CA LYS A 3 -7.05 -17.03 5.46
C LYS A 3 -5.53 -17.17 5.27
N TRP A 4 -5.12 -18.15 4.47
CA TRP A 4 -3.73 -18.39 4.11
C TRP A 4 -3.09 -17.29 3.25
N LEU A 5 -3.84 -16.62 2.36
CA LEU A 5 -3.31 -15.47 1.60
C LEU A 5 -3.00 -14.29 2.52
N LEU A 6 -3.86 -14.02 3.51
CA LEU A 6 -3.60 -13.00 4.53
C LEU A 6 -2.35 -13.31 5.35
N LEU A 7 -2.09 -14.59 5.67
CA LEU A 7 -0.87 -15.00 6.37
C LEU A 7 0.38 -14.78 5.51
N ILE A 8 0.32 -15.10 4.22
CA ILE A 8 1.44 -14.87 3.29
C ILE A 8 1.71 -13.37 3.15
N VAL A 9 0.68 -12.57 2.89
CA VAL A 9 0.84 -11.12 2.75
C VAL A 9 1.44 -10.54 4.02
N ARG A 10 0.92 -10.91 5.19
CA ARG A 10 1.48 -10.49 6.47
C ARG A 10 2.94 -10.91 6.62
N GLN A 11 3.27 -12.15 6.29
CA GLN A 11 4.63 -12.66 6.43
C GLN A 11 5.61 -11.95 5.49
N VAL A 12 5.22 -11.71 4.24
CA VAL A 12 6.01 -10.95 3.26
C VAL A 12 6.29 -9.54 3.78
N LEU A 13 5.30 -8.89 4.39
CA LEU A 13 5.49 -7.57 5.02
C LEU A 13 6.46 -7.63 6.23
N THR A 14 6.48 -8.73 7.00
CA THR A 14 7.43 -8.89 8.13
C THR A 14 8.86 -9.21 7.69
N VAL A 15 9.04 -9.93 6.58
CA VAL A 15 10.39 -10.27 6.06
C VAL A 15 10.91 -9.25 5.04
N MET A 16 10.14 -8.21 4.74
CA MET A 16 10.53 -7.16 3.80
C MET A 16 11.75 -6.39 4.34
N THR A 17 12.80 -6.30 3.53
CA THR A 17 13.96 -5.48 3.86
C THR A 17 13.61 -3.99 3.85
N PRO A 18 14.34 -3.14 4.59
CA PRO A 18 14.09 -1.69 4.61
C PRO A 18 14.08 -1.05 3.22
N ASP A 19 14.98 -1.46 2.32
CA ASP A 19 15.07 -0.92 0.96
C ASP A 19 13.87 -1.29 0.09
N LEU A 20 13.40 -2.53 0.20
CA LEU A 20 12.17 -2.96 -0.47
C LEU A 20 10.96 -2.22 0.09
N ARG A 21 10.91 -2.02 1.41
CA ARG A 21 9.85 -1.24 2.05
C ARG A 21 9.82 0.19 1.50
N ASN A 22 10.97 0.86 1.44
CA ASN A 22 11.08 2.21 0.89
C ASN A 22 10.63 2.28 -0.58
N SER A 23 11.02 1.30 -1.39
CA SER A 23 10.60 1.22 -2.79
C SER A 23 9.08 1.00 -2.91
N PHE A 24 8.50 0.19 -2.02
CA PHE A 24 7.06 -0.06 -1.98
C PHE A 24 6.28 1.18 -1.52
N VAL A 25 6.82 1.94 -0.56
CA VAL A 25 6.26 3.24 -0.14
C VAL A 25 6.24 4.22 -1.30
N ALA A 26 7.35 4.37 -2.03
CA ALA A 26 7.44 5.23 -3.20
C ALA A 26 6.42 4.83 -4.29
N PHE A 27 6.24 3.54 -4.49
CA PHE A 27 5.24 3.00 -5.42
C PHE A 27 3.81 3.36 -5.00
N VAL A 28 3.45 3.16 -3.73
CA VAL A 28 2.11 3.49 -3.21
C VAL A 28 1.84 5.00 -3.26
N ASN A 29 2.85 5.84 -3.00
CA ASN A 29 2.72 7.28 -3.15
C ASN A 29 2.47 7.70 -4.61
N THR A 30 3.20 7.10 -5.56
CA THR A 30 2.95 7.30 -6.99
C THR A 30 1.54 6.85 -7.38
N MET A 31 1.05 5.75 -6.80
CA MET A 31 -0.31 5.27 -7.02
C MET A 31 -1.35 6.25 -6.49
N ALA A 32 -1.11 6.90 -5.34
CA ALA A 32 -1.97 7.94 -4.79
C ALA A 32 -2.08 9.14 -5.72
N GLU A 33 -0.96 9.59 -6.29
CA GLU A 33 -0.95 10.69 -7.25
C GLU A 33 -1.70 10.35 -8.53
N ASN A 34 -1.66 9.09 -8.96
CA ASN A 34 -2.39 8.63 -10.13
C ASN A 34 -3.89 8.44 -9.84
N ALA A 35 -4.26 7.98 -8.64
CA ALA A 35 -5.64 7.89 -8.20
C ALA A 35 -6.33 9.27 -8.19
N LYS A 36 -5.62 10.32 -7.75
CA LYS A 36 -6.13 11.71 -7.82
C LYS A 36 -6.45 12.19 -9.25
N LYS A 37 -5.91 11.54 -10.27
CA LYS A 37 -6.15 11.87 -11.70
C LYS A 37 -7.31 11.07 -12.28
N THR A 38 -7.78 10.03 -11.61
CA THR A 38 -8.92 9.23 -12.04
C THR A 38 -10.20 9.78 -11.38
N PRO A 39 -11.34 9.76 -12.08
CA PRO A 39 -12.62 10.19 -11.49
C PRO A 39 -13.25 9.11 -10.59
N ASN A 40 -12.50 8.06 -10.21
CA ASN A 40 -13.01 6.93 -9.45
C ASN A 40 -12.68 7.06 -7.95
N PRO A 41 -13.66 7.37 -7.08
CA PRO A 41 -13.40 7.56 -5.64
C PRO A 41 -12.90 6.31 -4.93
N TRP A 42 -13.14 5.12 -5.52
CA TRP A 42 -12.63 3.87 -4.98
C TRP A 42 -11.11 3.74 -5.05
N ASP A 43 -10.47 4.40 -6.02
CA ASP A 43 -9.02 4.36 -6.17
C ASP A 43 -8.35 5.09 -5.00
N ASP A 44 -8.88 6.26 -4.60
CA ASP A 44 -8.39 7.00 -3.43
C ASP A 44 -8.56 6.21 -2.12
N ILE A 45 -9.71 5.57 -1.93
CA ILE A 45 -10.00 4.72 -0.76
C ILE A 45 -9.04 3.52 -0.73
N PHE A 46 -8.81 2.87 -1.87
CA PHE A 46 -7.90 1.74 -1.97
C PHE A 46 -6.46 2.12 -1.62
N VAL A 47 -5.98 3.24 -2.14
CA VAL A 47 -4.63 3.72 -1.83
C VAL A 47 -4.50 4.15 -0.37
N GLY A 48 -5.52 4.79 0.21
CA GLY A 48 -5.54 5.11 1.64
C GLY A 48 -5.47 3.86 2.54
N LEU A 49 -6.17 2.79 2.16
CA LEU A 49 -6.08 1.50 2.86
C LEU A 49 -4.68 0.88 2.73
N LEU A 50 -4.06 0.93 1.54
CA LEU A 50 -2.69 0.44 1.35
C LEU A 50 -1.68 1.20 2.21
N LYS A 51 -1.78 2.53 2.27
CA LYS A 51 -0.93 3.35 3.15
C LYS A 51 -1.09 2.98 4.61
N THR A 52 -2.32 2.76 5.06
CA THR A 52 -2.64 2.34 6.43
C THR A 52 -2.02 0.98 6.77
N VAL A 53 -2.17 -0.01 5.88
CA VAL A 53 -1.64 -1.38 6.09
C VAL A 53 -0.11 -1.38 6.15
N LEU A 54 0.54 -0.55 5.35
CA LEU A 54 1.99 -0.45 5.28
C LEU A 54 2.59 0.50 6.32
N GLN A 55 1.73 1.15 7.13
CA GLN A 55 2.09 2.21 8.07
C GLN A 55 2.93 3.31 7.38
N ILE A 56 2.51 3.69 6.18
CA ILE A 56 3.09 4.80 5.43
C ILE A 56 2.46 6.08 6.00
N PRO A 57 3.26 7.02 6.52
CA PRO A 57 2.73 8.32 6.92
C PRO A 57 2.12 9.01 5.70
N ASP A 58 0.90 9.54 5.84
CA ASP A 58 0.38 10.48 4.86
C ASP A 58 1.23 11.74 4.93
N THR A 59 2.23 11.83 4.05
CA THR A 59 2.82 13.09 3.68
C THR A 59 1.76 13.85 2.89
N GLU A 60 0.94 14.62 3.60
CA GLU A 60 0.19 15.75 3.05
C GLU A 60 1.13 16.73 2.34
#